data_AF-A0A1Z5KHS5-F1
#
_entry.id   AF-A0A1Z5KHS5-F1
#
_cell.length_a   1.000
_cell.length_b   1.000
_cell.length_c   1.000
_cell.angle_alpha   90.00
_cell.angle_beta   90.00
_cell.angle_gamma   90.00
#
_symmetry.space_group_name_H-M   'P 1'
#
loop_
_entity.id
_entity.type
_entity.pdbx_description
1 polymer ?
#
loop_
_entity_poly.entity_id
_entity_poly.type
_entity_poly.pdbx_seq_one_letter_code
_entity_poly.pdbx_strand_id
1 'polypeptide(L)'
;MTSFQFATRKVYRDLFHLTRQQPNHQPLLQELREKFRRPLDDNETPEQRLKEAESRLSFLRMKSTKSQQRGTLAGRWVYRNGERLEADAEGTFRDSKGKVVRNWDGKNLDPESVKMHRQQLRRAGFVNNAHAKGLF
;
A
#
# COMPACT_ATOMS: atom_id res chain seq x y z
N MET A 1 21.67 -2.98 19.14
CA MET A 1 21.27 -3.65 17.88
C MET A 1 21.89 -2.88 16.73
N THR A 2 22.75 -3.52 15.94
CA THR A 2 23.50 -2.87 14.86
C THR A 2 22.57 -2.52 13.69
N SER A 3 22.84 -1.42 12.99
CA SER A 3 22.09 -0.97 11.79
C SER A 3 21.90 -2.09 10.76
N PHE A 4 22.89 -2.96 10.64
CA PHE A 4 22.89 -4.14 9.78
C PHE A 4 21.73 -5.10 10.07
N GLN A 5 21.49 -5.44 11.34
CA GLN A 5 20.38 -6.34 11.73
C GLN A 5 19.01 -5.75 11.36
N PHE A 6 18.85 -4.43 11.42
CA PHE A 6 17.63 -3.76 10.99
C PHE A 6 17.45 -3.83 9.48
N ALA A 7 18.51 -3.61 8.71
CA ALA A 7 18.49 -3.73 7.25
C ALA A 7 18.12 -5.16 6.81
N THR A 8 18.75 -6.19 7.39
CA THR A 8 18.45 -7.59 7.07
C THR A 8 17.00 -7.94 7.36
N ARG A 9 16.46 -7.51 8.51
CA ARG A 9 15.05 -7.75 8.88
C ARG A 9 14.09 -7.06 7.93
N LYS A 10 14.39 -5.84 7.50
CA LYS A 10 13.56 -5.09 6.54
C LYS A 10 13.51 -5.81 5.19
N VAL A 11 14.67 -6.17 4.65
CA VAL A 11 14.77 -6.89 3.36
C VAL A 11 14.04 -8.23 3.41
N TYR A 12 14.20 -8.99 4.50
CA TYR A 12 13.48 -10.25 4.70
C TYR A 12 11.95 -10.05 4.71
N ARG A 13 11.45 -9.03 5.43
CA ARG A 13 10.00 -8.74 5.48
C ARG A 13 9.47 -8.36 4.10
N ASP A 14 10.18 -7.51 3.38
CA ASP A 14 9.77 -7.08 2.04
C ASP A 14 9.74 -8.26 1.06
N LEU A 15 10.77 -9.11 1.08
CA LEU A 15 10.81 -10.35 0.29
C LEU A 15 9.67 -11.28 0.66
N PHE A 16 9.43 -11.51 1.95
CA PHE A 16 8.35 -12.38 2.43
C PHE A 16 6.98 -11.91 1.91
N HIS A 17 6.72 -10.60 1.96
CA HIS A 17 5.47 -10.04 1.44
C HIS A 17 5.32 -10.24 -0.07
N LEU A 18 6.38 -10.03 -0.84
CA LEU A 18 6.34 -10.21 -2.30
C LEU A 18 6.22 -11.68 -2.70
N THR A 19 6.96 -12.58 -2.06
CA THR A 19 6.86 -14.02 -2.32
C THR A 19 5.45 -14.54 -2.00
N ARG A 20 4.81 -14.05 -0.93
CA ARG A 20 3.42 -14.41 -0.60
C ARG A 20 2.41 -14.02 -1.67
N GLN A 21 2.70 -13.01 -2.50
CA GLN A 21 1.83 -12.59 -3.60
C GLN A 21 1.93 -13.50 -4.83
N GLN A 22 2.92 -14.41 -4.88
CA GLN A 22 3.09 -15.35 -5.99
C GLN A 22 2.15 -16.56 -5.85
N PRO A 23 1.70 -17.16 -6.97
CA PRO A 23 1.01 -18.44 -6.93
C PRO A 23 1.96 -19.52 -6.38
N ASN A 24 1.43 -20.46 -5.60
CA ASN A 24 2.21 -21.54 -4.96
C ASN A 24 3.41 -21.06 -4.13
N HIS A 25 3.19 -20.06 -3.27
CA HIS A 25 4.24 -19.42 -2.45
C HIS A 25 4.81 -20.28 -1.31
N GLN A 26 4.12 -21.34 -0.87
CA GLN A 26 4.51 -22.13 0.30
C GLN A 26 5.95 -22.68 0.25
N PRO A 27 6.38 -23.41 -0.81
CA PRO A 27 7.76 -23.87 -0.92
C PRO A 27 8.76 -22.71 -1.01
N LEU A 28 8.43 -21.65 -1.75
CA LEU A 28 9.30 -20.47 -1.90
C LEU A 28 9.54 -19.76 -0.55
N LEU A 29 8.53 -19.73 0.33
CA LEU A 29 8.67 -19.17 1.67
C LEU A 29 9.52 -20.05 2.60
N GLN A 30 9.48 -21.37 2.43
CA GLN A 30 10.33 -22.30 3.17
C GLN A 30 11.80 -22.09 2.77
N GLU A 31 12.09 -22.08 1.47
CA GLU A 31 13.43 -21.80 0.95
C GLU A 31 13.96 -20.43 1.41
N LEU A 32 13.11 -19.40 1.39
CA LEU A 32 13.48 -18.06 1.88
C LEU A 32 13.85 -18.11 3.37
N ARG A 33 13.06 -18.80 4.19
CA ARG A 33 13.34 -18.93 5.63
C ARG A 33 14.64 -19.67 5.88
N GLU A 34 14.88 -20.75 5.15
CA GLU A 34 16.10 -21.55 5.27
C GLU A 34 17.33 -20.73 4.90
N LYS A 35 17.30 -20.00 3.78
CA LYS A 35 18.42 -19.15 3.35
C LYS A 35 18.78 -18.06 4.35
N PHE A 36 17.80 -17.44 5.00
CA PHE A 36 18.05 -16.40 6.00
C PHE A 36 18.38 -16.94 7.40
N ARG A 37 18.03 -18.19 7.71
CA ARG A 37 18.35 -18.86 8.99
C ARG A 37 19.66 -19.62 8.96
N ARG A 38 20.13 -20.02 7.77
CA ARG A 38 21.42 -20.71 7.62
C ARG A 38 22.55 -19.80 8.14
N PRO A 39 23.51 -20.33 8.92
CA PRO A 39 24.70 -19.59 9.29
C PRO A 39 25.46 -19.09 8.04
N LEU A 40 26.32 -18.09 8.24
CA LEU A 40 27.25 -17.67 7.20
C LEU A 40 28.30 -18.77 7.01
N ASP A 41 28.59 -19.12 5.76
CA ASP A 41 29.75 -19.96 5.47
C ASP A 41 31.02 -19.12 5.67
N ASP A 42 32.16 -19.76 5.95
CA ASP A 42 33.42 -19.08 6.29
C ASP A 42 33.93 -18.11 5.20
N ASN A 43 33.48 -18.30 3.96
CA ASN A 43 33.85 -17.47 2.80
C ASN A 43 32.84 -16.38 2.45
N GLU A 44 31.68 -16.32 3.12
CA GLU A 44 30.59 -15.42 2.76
C GLU A 44 30.46 -14.27 3.76
N THR A 45 30.54 -13.04 3.28
CA THR A 45 30.34 -11.88 4.16
C THR A 45 28.85 -11.56 4.31
N PRO A 46 28.42 -11.03 5.48
CA PRO A 46 27.03 -10.65 5.71
C PRO A 46 26.50 -9.65 4.66
N GLU A 47 27.36 -8.76 4.19
CA GLU A 47 27.04 -7.72 3.21
C GLU A 47 26.78 -8.30 1.82
N GLN A 48 27.54 -9.32 1.41
CA GLN A 48 27.32 -10.02 0.14
C GLN A 48 25.94 -10.70 0.13
N ARG A 49 25.58 -11.38 1.22
CA ARG A 49 24.27 -12.03 1.37
C ARG A 49 23.12 -11.01 1.37
N LEU A 50 23.32 -9.85 2.01
CA LEU A 50 22.37 -8.75 1.98
C LEU A 50 22.18 -8.22 0.55
N LYS A 51 23.27 -7.99 -0.18
CA LYS A 51 23.26 -7.50 -1.56
C LYS A 51 22.57 -8.48 -2.52
N GLU A 52 22.78 -9.78 -2.35
CA GLU A 52 22.06 -10.81 -3.10
C GLU A 52 20.55 -10.77 -2.81
N ALA A 53 20.18 -10.63 -1.53
CA ALA A 53 18.78 -10.51 -1.12
C ALA A 53 18.11 -9.24 -1.69
N GLU A 54 18.82 -8.11 -1.70
CA GLU A 54 18.36 -6.85 -2.31
C GLU A 54 18.22 -6.96 -3.83
N SER A 55 19.12 -7.66 -4.51
CA SER A 55 19.00 -7.95 -5.94
C SER A 55 17.76 -8.78 -6.24
N ARG A 56 17.52 -9.85 -5.48
CA ARG A 56 16.30 -10.67 -5.58
C ARG A 56 15.04 -9.85 -5.29
N LEU A 57 15.09 -8.97 -4.29
CA LEU A 57 13.97 -8.08 -3.97
C LEU A 57 13.65 -7.15 -5.14
N SER A 58 14.67 -6.57 -5.76
CA SER A 58 14.53 -5.68 -6.92
C SER A 58 13.92 -6.41 -8.12
N PHE A 59 14.39 -7.63 -8.40
CA PHE A 59 13.84 -8.48 -9.43
C PHE A 59 12.38 -8.86 -9.19
N LEU A 60 12.04 -9.25 -7.95
CA LEU A 60 10.66 -9.57 -7.59
C LEU A 60 9.76 -8.36 -7.69
N ARG A 61 10.20 -7.16 -7.26
CA ARG A 61 9.43 -5.92 -7.44
C ARG A 61 9.17 -5.62 -8.92
N MET A 62 10.17 -5.80 -9.77
CA MET A 62 10.04 -5.60 -11.22
C MET A 62 9.07 -6.61 -11.86
N LYS A 63 9.12 -7.88 -11.43
CA LYS A 63 8.18 -8.91 -11.92
C LYS A 63 6.79 -8.81 -11.31
N SER A 64 6.67 -8.32 -10.08
CA SER A 64 5.43 -8.21 -9.33
C SER A 64 4.73 -6.86 -9.54
N THR A 65 4.89 -6.21 -10.68
CA THR A 65 4.31 -4.88 -11.03
C THR A 65 2.80 -4.76 -10.88
N LYS A 66 2.10 -5.80 -10.41
CA LYS A 66 0.80 -5.70 -9.75
C LYS A 66 0.88 -5.22 -8.29
N SER A 67 1.71 -4.23 -7.97
CA SER A 67 1.26 -3.25 -6.98
C SER A 67 0.33 -2.29 -7.69
N GLN A 68 -0.85 -2.78 -8.04
CA GLN A 68 -2.01 -1.92 -7.97
C GLN A 68 -2.15 -1.54 -6.50
N GLN A 69 -1.42 -0.50 -6.08
CA GLN A 69 -2.11 0.59 -5.39
C GLN A 69 -3.09 1.20 -6.39
N ARG A 70 -4.07 0.40 -6.84
CA ARG A 70 -5.39 0.95 -7.00
C ARG A 70 -5.68 1.45 -5.60
N GLY A 71 -5.61 2.76 -5.41
CA GLY A 71 -6.64 3.40 -4.62
C GLY A 71 -7.95 2.87 -5.20
N THR A 72 -8.38 1.74 -4.66
CA THR A 72 -9.53 1.03 -5.16
C THR A 72 -10.67 1.92 -4.74
N LEU A 73 -11.06 2.79 -5.67
CA LEU A 73 -12.31 3.54 -5.67
C LEU A 73 -13.50 2.57 -5.63
N ALA A 74 -13.29 1.26 -5.84
CA ALA A 74 -14.27 0.22 -5.54
C ALA A 74 -14.48 0.13 -4.02
N GLY A 75 -15.48 0.86 -3.55
CA GLY A 75 -15.83 0.96 -2.13
C GLY A 75 -16.06 2.39 -1.65
N ARG A 76 -15.78 3.42 -2.46
CA ARG A 76 -16.14 4.80 -2.11
C ARG A 76 -17.56 5.07 -2.62
N TRP A 77 -18.53 5.12 -1.71
CA TRP A 77 -19.93 5.37 -2.07
C TRP A 77 -20.16 6.87 -1.92
N VAL A 78 -20.73 7.50 -2.94
CA VAL A 78 -21.08 8.92 -2.91
C VAL A 78 -22.59 9.03 -2.88
N TYR A 79 -23.11 9.70 -1.86
CA TYR A 79 -24.54 9.95 -1.71
C TYR A 79 -24.87 11.38 -2.11
N ARG A 80 -25.96 11.57 -2.84
CA ARG A 80 -26.53 12.89 -3.13
C ARG A 80 -28.02 12.84 -2.88
N ASN A 81 -28.53 13.73 -2.02
CA ASN A 81 -29.95 13.80 -1.65
C ASN A 81 -30.55 12.46 -1.15
N GLY A 82 -29.74 11.61 -0.50
CA GLY A 82 -30.18 10.30 -0.02
C GLY A 82 -30.04 9.15 -1.03
N GLU A 83 -29.69 9.44 -2.28
CA GLU A 83 -29.50 8.43 -3.32
C GLU A 83 -28.01 8.11 -3.52
N ARG A 84 -27.70 6.82 -3.70
CA ARG A 84 -26.36 6.32 -3.97
C ARG A 84 -26.01 6.54 -5.45
N LEU A 85 -24.88 7.19 -5.71
CA LEU A 85 -24.32 7.33 -7.05
C LEU A 85 -23.31 6.21 -7.32
N GLU A 86 -23.43 5.59 -8.49
CA GLU A 86 -22.45 4.63 -8.99
C GLU A 86 -21.24 5.35 -9.60
N ALA A 87 -20.06 4.76 -9.43
CA ALA A 87 -18.84 5.26 -10.03
C ALA A 87 -18.68 4.68 -11.44
N ASP A 88 -18.30 5.52 -12.40
CA ASP A 88 -17.83 5.03 -13.70
C ASP A 88 -16.48 4.29 -13.54
N ALA A 89 -16.07 3.55 -14.56
CA ALA A 89 -14.81 2.78 -14.60
C ALA A 89 -13.55 3.61 -14.27
N GLU A 90 -13.61 4.94 -14.43
CA GLU A 90 -12.54 5.90 -14.13
C GLU A 90 -12.63 6.49 -12.71
N GLY A 91 -13.61 6.08 -11.88
CA GLY A 91 -13.78 6.56 -10.51
C GLY A 91 -14.46 7.91 -10.36
N THR A 92 -15.07 8.41 -11.42
CA THR A 92 -15.81 9.67 -11.44
C THR A 92 -17.28 9.41 -11.12
N PHE A 93 -17.85 10.13 -10.14
CA PHE A 93 -19.28 10.04 -9.81
C PHE A 93 -20.05 11.08 -10.62
N ARG A 94 -21.09 10.63 -11.34
CA ARG A 94 -21.96 11.49 -12.14
C ARG A 94 -23.38 11.48 -11.58
N ASP A 95 -24.06 12.61 -11.70
CA ASP A 95 -25.50 12.74 -11.40
C ASP A 95 -26.34 12.02 -12.46
N SER A 96 -27.64 11.82 -12.20
CA SER A 96 -28.62 11.29 -13.17
C SER A 96 -28.71 12.11 -14.47
N LYS A 97 -28.24 13.37 -14.42
CA LYS A 97 -28.12 14.29 -15.57
C LYS A 97 -26.74 14.29 -16.23
N GLY A 98 -25.87 13.33 -15.90
CA GLY A 98 -24.52 13.19 -16.45
C GLY A 98 -23.48 14.21 -15.96
N LYS A 99 -23.85 15.12 -15.06
CA LYS A 99 -22.92 16.12 -14.51
C LYS A 99 -21.95 15.49 -13.52
N VAL A 100 -20.65 15.77 -13.67
CA VAL A 100 -19.61 15.33 -12.74
C VAL A 100 -19.84 15.94 -11.35
N VAL A 101 -20.02 15.09 -10.35
CA VAL A 101 -20.16 15.49 -8.95
C VAL A 101 -18.76 15.58 -8.34
N ARG A 102 -18.22 16.80 -8.25
CA ARG A 102 -16.91 17.03 -7.59
C ARG A 102 -17.06 16.92 -6.08
N ASN A 103 -16.37 15.94 -5.49
CA ASN A 103 -16.42 15.58 -4.07
C ASN A 103 -15.45 16.41 -3.20
N TRP A 104 -15.44 17.74 -3.36
CA TRP A 104 -14.44 18.59 -2.71
C TRP A 104 -14.69 18.83 -1.21
N ASP A 105 -15.96 18.80 -0.78
CA ASP A 105 -16.33 19.14 0.61
C ASP A 105 -16.62 17.94 1.51
N GLY A 106 -16.53 16.70 0.99
CA GLY A 106 -16.80 15.49 1.77
C GLY A 106 -18.24 15.33 2.28
N LYS A 107 -19.13 16.30 1.99
CA LYS A 107 -20.56 16.25 2.32
C LYS A 107 -21.30 15.11 1.62
N ASN A 108 -20.75 14.60 0.52
CA ASN A 108 -21.32 13.52 -0.27
C ASN A 108 -20.61 12.17 -0.03
N LEU A 109 -19.71 12.07 0.97
CA LEU A 109 -19.05 10.82 1.32
C LEU A 109 -19.87 10.03 2.34
N ASP A 110 -19.82 8.71 2.23
CA ASP A 110 -20.28 7.81 3.30
C ASP A 110 -19.66 8.23 4.65
N PRO A 111 -20.47 8.31 5.74
CA PRO A 111 -20.01 8.54 7.10
C PRO A 111 -18.71 7.81 7.49
N GLU A 112 -18.54 6.54 7.10
CA GLU A 112 -17.33 5.76 7.41
C GLU A 112 -16.09 6.28 6.65
N SER A 113 -16.25 6.70 5.40
CA SER A 113 -15.18 7.32 4.62
C SER A 113 -14.74 8.66 5.23
N VAL A 114 -15.69 9.44 5.75
CA VAL A 114 -15.40 10.71 6.45
C VAL A 114 -14.63 10.45 7.75
N LYS A 115 -15.04 9.45 8.53
CA LYS A 115 -14.33 9.04 9.77
C LYS A 115 -12.90 8.60 9.49
N MET A 116 -12.70 7.72 8.51
CA MET A 116 -11.38 7.23 8.11
C MET A 116 -10.46 8.37 7.65
N HIS A 117 -10.98 9.29 6.83
CA HIS A 117 -10.22 10.46 6.38
C HIS A 117 -9.79 11.37 7.54
N ARG A 118 -10.69 11.66 8.49
CA ARG A 118 -10.36 12.44 9.69
C ARG A 118 -9.31 11.74 10.56
N GLN A 119 -9.39 10.41 10.69
CA GLN A 119 -8.39 9.64 11.42
C GLN A 119 -7.01 9.73 10.76
N GLN A 120 -6.94 9.71 9.43
CA GLN A 120 -5.70 9.90 8.69
C GLN A 120 -5.11 11.30 8.89
N LEU A 121 -5.94 12.35 8.83
CA LEU A 121 -5.51 13.72 9.12
C LEU A 121 -4.93 13.86 10.52
N ARG A 122 -5.61 13.28 11.53
CA ARG A 122 -5.11 13.27 12.93
C ARG A 122 -3.77 12.53 13.06
N ARG A 123 -3.59 11.41 12.37
CA ARG A 123 -2.29 10.68 12.35
C ARG A 123 -1.18 11.50 11.71
N ALA A 124 -1.52 12.31 10.71
CA ALA A 124 -0.59 13.22 10.04
C ALA A 124 -0.39 14.56 10.79
N GLY A 125 -1.04 14.75 11.94
CA GLY A 125 -0.92 15.97 12.75
C GLY A 125 -1.84 17.12 12.34
N PHE A 126 -2.75 16.91 11.40
CA PHE A 126 -3.69 17.92 10.94
C PHE A 126 -5.00 17.87 11.73
N VAL A 127 -5.47 19.03 12.20
CA VAL A 127 -6.75 19.18 12.92
C VAL A 127 -7.93 19.08 11.95
N ASN A 128 -7.77 19.60 10.74
CA ASN A 128 -8.80 19.64 9.70
C ASN A 128 -8.16 19.60 8.30
N ASN A 129 -9.00 19.66 7.26
CA ASN A 129 -8.55 19.66 5.87
C ASN A 129 -8.23 21.07 5.33
N ALA A 130 -8.07 22.09 6.20
CA ALA A 130 -7.85 23.48 5.75
C ALA A 130 -6.51 23.63 5.01
N HIS A 131 -5.49 22.88 5.43
CA HIS A 131 -4.19 22.80 4.75
C HIS A 131 -4.32 22.37 3.28
N ALA A 132 -5.17 21.40 2.95
CA ALA A 132 -5.37 20.99 1.55
C ALA A 132 -6.25 21.95 0.76
N LYS A 133 -6.93 22.89 1.44
CA LYS A 133 -7.73 23.96 0.85
C LYS A 133 -6.91 25.24 0.61
N GLY A 134 -5.62 25.26 0.97
CA GLY A 134 -4.79 26.47 0.92
C GLY A 134 -5.28 27.57 1.86
N LEU A 135 -6.12 27.22 2.82
CA LEU A 135 -6.58 28.10 3.88
C LEU A 135 -5.64 27.87 5.06
N PHE A 136 -4.66 28.76 5.20
CA PHE A 136 -3.74 28.83 6.34
C PHE A 136 -4.35 29.69 7.45
#